data_AF-A0A3M3G1T6-F1
#
_entry.id   AF-A0A3M3G1T6-F1
#
_cell.length_a   1.000
_cell.length_b   1.000
_cell.length_c   1.000
_cell.angle_alpha   90.00
_cell.angle_beta   90.00
_cell.angle_gamma   90.00
#
_symmetry.space_group_name_H-M   'P 1'
#
loop_
_entity.id
_entity.type
_entity.pdbx_description
1 polymer ?
#
loop_
_entity_poly.entity_id
_entity_poly.type
_entity_poly.pdbx_seq_one_letter_code
_entity_poly.pdbx_strand_id
1 'polypeptide(L)'
;MRLSLKAKVLSLAVLPVLIFALVISATTVFMLHRQAEREVSDTRERLLSEAKATLQNYVAIAMTAIKPLYEAAAPGDETARANAIKLLSSISYGKDGYIFGYDSQVIRIFRSNSPDGVGKSFNDARDANGVYINRELVAVGKAGTHYVMYSSALPGKTEPVPKIGYTDYLPKWDLIIGSAVNIDGIDAKVAEVRQNVEARLKEMLYSILGITVLVLVIIGVIGILMAGTLLRPLGLMKNNLDDIAAGEGDLTRRLAITSNDELGDLAGSFNRFVDKIHGMVRQVSEMTGQLNGLVGEVSSQAQRSETAMDRQRHETDQVATAINQMSAAAQEVAKSAQGASVAAQQTDEQGRAAKRVVDGSIRQIHALVDDIRKSGSSLDVLQKDVSSIVSVLGVIRSIAEQTNLLALNAAIEAARAGEAGRGFAVVADEVRALASRTQQSTQEIQGMIDRLQQGT
;
A
#
# COMPACT_ATOMS: atom_id res chain seq x y z
N MET A 1 -12.77 -33.41 9.75
CA MET A 1 -13.21 -32.75 8.50
C MET A 1 -13.60 -31.31 8.79
N ARG A 2 -13.01 -30.32 8.10
CA ARG A 2 -13.48 -28.92 8.17
C ARG A 2 -14.72 -28.79 7.29
N LEU A 3 -15.87 -28.48 7.90
CA LEU A 3 -17.10 -28.16 7.17
C LEU A 3 -16.90 -26.89 6.32
N SER A 4 -17.38 -26.91 5.07
CA SER A 4 -17.41 -25.71 4.22
C SER A 4 -18.31 -24.64 4.84
N LEU A 5 -18.06 -23.36 4.54
CA LEU A 5 -18.90 -22.26 5.04
C LEU A 5 -20.37 -22.46 4.66
N LYS A 6 -20.62 -23.02 3.46
CA LYS A 6 -21.95 -23.44 2.99
C LYS A 6 -22.60 -24.47 3.91
N ALA A 7 -21.87 -25.54 4.25
CA ALA A 7 -22.38 -26.58 5.14
C ALA A 7 -22.65 -26.02 6.55
N LYS A 8 -21.80 -25.13 7.06
CA LYS A 8 -22.00 -24.47 8.36
C LYS A 8 -23.28 -23.63 8.38
N VAL A 9 -23.48 -22.75 7.39
CA VAL A 9 -24.67 -21.89 7.31
C VAL A 9 -25.95 -22.71 7.18
N LEU A 10 -25.95 -23.73 6.29
CA LEU A 10 -27.10 -24.64 6.15
C LEU A 10 -27.38 -25.41 7.44
N SER A 11 -26.36 -25.91 8.12
CA SER A 11 -26.55 -26.62 9.39
C SER A 11 -27.11 -25.70 10.48
N LEU A 12 -26.68 -24.44 10.54
CA LEU A 12 -27.19 -23.47 11.51
C LEU A 12 -28.66 -23.11 11.24
N ALA A 13 -29.09 -23.09 9.97
CA ALA A 13 -30.47 -22.77 9.60
C ALA A 13 -31.43 -23.96 9.76
N VAL A 14 -31.01 -25.16 9.35
CA VAL A 14 -31.91 -26.33 9.26
C VAL A 14 -31.99 -27.09 10.58
N LEU A 15 -30.87 -27.22 11.31
CA LEU A 15 -30.81 -28.08 12.50
C LEU A 15 -31.72 -27.60 13.65
N PRO A 16 -31.76 -26.30 14.02
CA PRO A 16 -32.64 -25.85 15.09
C PRO A 16 -34.11 -26.04 14.73
N VAL A 17 -34.48 -25.74 13.49
CA VAL A 17 -35.85 -25.92 12.99
C VAL A 17 -36.24 -27.40 13.05
N LEU A 18 -35.36 -28.30 12.62
CA LEU A 18 -35.62 -29.74 12.67
C LEU A 18 -35.82 -30.22 14.11
N ILE A 19 -35.00 -29.73 15.05
CA ILE A 19 -35.17 -30.04 16.48
C ILE A 19 -36.52 -29.50 16.99
N PHE A 20 -36.86 -28.25 16.70
CA PHE A 20 -38.15 -27.67 17.09
C PHE A 20 -39.33 -28.45 16.50
N ALA A 21 -39.28 -28.81 15.22
CA ALA A 21 -40.32 -29.57 14.55
C ALA A 21 -40.48 -30.96 15.18
N LEU A 22 -39.39 -31.63 15.54
CA LEU A 22 -39.42 -32.92 16.23
C LEU A 22 -39.98 -32.81 17.64
N VAL A 23 -39.55 -31.81 18.42
CA VAL A 23 -40.04 -31.59 19.78
C VAL A 23 -41.53 -31.25 19.77
N ILE A 24 -41.96 -30.31 18.92
CA ILE A 24 -43.37 -29.94 18.78
C ILE A 24 -44.18 -31.17 18.37
N SER A 25 -43.77 -31.89 17.31
CA SER A 25 -44.47 -33.09 16.87
C SER A 25 -44.57 -34.14 17.99
N ALA A 26 -43.48 -34.42 18.70
CA ALA A 26 -43.48 -35.38 19.81
C ALA A 26 -44.43 -34.96 20.94
N THR A 27 -44.43 -33.68 21.33
CA THR A 27 -45.34 -33.16 22.35
C THR A 27 -46.80 -33.21 21.91
N THR A 28 -47.11 -32.87 20.66
CA THR A 28 -48.48 -32.95 20.11
C THR A 28 -48.97 -34.39 20.08
N VAL A 29 -48.14 -35.34 19.62
CA VAL A 29 -48.49 -36.77 19.59
C VAL A 29 -48.78 -37.29 21.01
N PHE A 30 -47.95 -36.90 21.98
CA PHE A 30 -48.15 -37.27 23.38
C PHE A 30 -49.46 -36.70 23.95
N MET A 31 -49.77 -35.42 23.67
CA MET A 31 -51.02 -34.80 24.10
C MET A 31 -52.25 -35.47 23.46
N LEU A 32 -52.19 -35.79 22.16
CA LEU A 32 -53.27 -36.46 21.44
C LEU A 32 -53.57 -37.86 22.00
N HIS A 33 -52.56 -38.66 22.29
CA HIS A 33 -52.75 -39.98 22.93
C HIS A 33 -53.38 -39.83 24.31
N ARG A 34 -52.90 -38.88 25.12
CA ARG A 34 -53.46 -38.64 26.45
C ARG A 34 -54.91 -38.18 26.39
N GLN A 35 -55.27 -37.39 25.39
CA GLN A 35 -56.65 -36.94 25.17
C GLN A 35 -57.57 -38.08 24.73
N ALA A 36 -57.10 -38.94 23.82
CA ALA A 36 -57.84 -40.11 23.35
C ALA A 36 -58.18 -41.10 24.48
N GLU A 37 -57.20 -41.41 25.33
CA GLU A 37 -57.42 -42.28 26.50
C GLU A 37 -58.44 -41.67 27.48
N ARG A 38 -58.38 -40.35 27.71
CA ARG A 38 -59.35 -39.64 28.54
C ARG A 38 -60.76 -39.71 27.96
N GLU A 39 -60.92 -39.48 26.65
CA GLU A 39 -62.22 -39.51 25.99
C GLU A 39 -62.90 -40.89 26.10
N VAL A 40 -62.14 -41.96 25.92
CA VAL A 40 -62.62 -43.34 26.08
C VAL A 40 -63.00 -43.63 27.54
N SER A 41 -62.15 -43.22 28.48
CA SER A 41 -62.40 -43.41 29.92
C SER A 41 -63.64 -42.64 30.40
N ASP A 42 -63.74 -41.34 30.08
CA ASP A 42 -64.85 -40.48 30.46
C ASP A 42 -66.18 -41.00 29.89
N THR A 43 -66.15 -41.51 28.65
CA THR A 43 -67.32 -42.14 28.03
C THR A 43 -67.77 -43.38 28.80
N ARG A 44 -66.84 -44.25 29.18
CA ARG A 44 -67.13 -45.46 29.96
C ARG A 44 -67.71 -45.10 31.33
N GLU A 45 -67.09 -44.17 32.03
CA GLU A 45 -67.55 -43.72 33.35
C GLU A 45 -68.95 -43.11 33.29
N ARG A 46 -69.22 -42.26 32.29
CA ARG A 46 -70.54 -41.66 32.07
C ARG A 46 -71.61 -42.73 31.83
N LEU A 47 -71.36 -43.69 30.93
CA LEU A 47 -72.32 -44.76 30.64
C LEU A 47 -72.56 -45.68 31.84
N LEU A 48 -71.52 -45.99 32.62
CA LEU A 48 -71.66 -46.77 33.86
C LEU A 48 -72.44 -45.99 34.93
N SER A 49 -72.22 -44.69 35.04
CA SER A 49 -72.97 -43.82 35.96
C SER A 49 -74.45 -43.77 35.60
N GLU A 50 -74.79 -43.64 34.30
CA GLU A 50 -76.15 -43.72 33.79
C GLU A 50 -76.81 -45.07 34.12
N ALA A 51 -76.09 -46.19 33.94
CA ALA A 51 -76.58 -47.52 34.31
C ALA A 51 -76.83 -47.68 35.82
N LYS A 52 -75.91 -47.16 36.64
CA LYS A 52 -76.05 -47.13 38.11
C LYS A 52 -77.27 -46.34 38.56
N ALA A 53 -77.45 -45.12 38.04
CA ALA A 53 -78.61 -44.28 38.34
C ALA A 53 -79.93 -44.97 37.92
N THR A 54 -79.94 -45.63 36.76
CA THR A 54 -81.09 -46.38 36.28
C THR A 54 -81.46 -47.53 37.22
N LEU A 55 -80.47 -48.30 37.69
CA LEU A 55 -80.66 -49.36 38.67
C LEU A 55 -81.19 -48.86 40.01
N GLN A 56 -80.62 -47.78 40.54
CA GLN A 56 -81.11 -47.10 41.74
C GLN A 56 -82.57 -46.72 41.60
N ASN A 57 -82.96 -46.12 40.47
CA ASN A 57 -84.35 -45.74 40.21
C ASN A 57 -85.28 -46.96 40.20
N TYR A 58 -84.89 -48.06 39.56
CA TYR A 58 -85.71 -49.28 39.54
C TYR A 58 -85.93 -49.88 40.92
N VAL A 59 -84.88 -49.97 41.75
CA VAL A 59 -85.01 -50.49 43.11
C VAL A 59 -85.75 -49.51 44.01
N ALA A 60 -85.55 -48.19 43.85
CA ALA A 60 -86.29 -47.17 44.59
C ALA A 60 -87.80 -47.22 44.31
N ILE A 61 -88.22 -47.48 43.06
CA ILE A 61 -89.63 -47.70 42.71
C ILE A 61 -90.17 -48.95 43.44
N ALA A 62 -89.42 -50.05 43.40
CA ALA A 62 -89.80 -51.30 44.07
C ALA A 62 -89.91 -51.12 45.60
N MET A 63 -88.96 -50.41 46.20
CA MET A 63 -88.97 -50.06 47.62
C MET A 63 -90.14 -49.14 47.99
N THR A 64 -90.46 -48.17 47.14
CA THR A 64 -91.58 -47.25 47.34
C THR A 64 -92.91 -48.01 47.33
N ALA A 65 -93.06 -49.00 46.45
CA ALA A 65 -94.26 -49.85 46.35
C ALA A 65 -94.52 -50.64 47.66
N ILE A 66 -93.47 -51.10 48.33
CA ILE A 66 -93.58 -51.85 49.60
C ILE A 66 -93.49 -50.96 50.85
N LYS A 67 -93.16 -49.68 50.70
CA LYS A 67 -92.87 -48.78 51.83
C LYS A 67 -93.98 -48.76 52.90
N PRO A 68 -95.28 -48.64 52.55
CA PRO A 68 -96.34 -48.65 53.56
C PRO A 68 -96.41 -49.97 54.35
N LEU A 69 -96.14 -51.09 53.68
CA LEU A 69 -96.12 -52.42 54.30
C LEU A 69 -94.90 -52.57 55.23
N TYR A 70 -93.74 -52.07 54.80
CA TYR A 70 -92.50 -52.16 55.56
C TYR A 70 -92.49 -51.27 56.80
N GLU A 71 -93.04 -50.06 56.71
CA GLU A 71 -93.11 -49.12 57.83
C GLU A 71 -94.08 -49.62 58.92
N ALA A 72 -95.26 -50.13 58.53
CA ALA A 72 -96.26 -50.66 59.46
C ALA A 72 -95.87 -52.00 60.11
N ALA A 73 -94.98 -52.79 59.48
CA ALA A 73 -94.57 -54.10 59.97
C ALA A 73 -93.63 -54.02 61.20
N ALA A 74 -93.84 -54.93 62.15
CA ALA A 74 -92.86 -55.25 63.19
C ALA A 74 -91.69 -56.07 62.61
N PRO A 75 -90.49 -56.05 63.23
CA PRO A 75 -89.40 -56.94 62.85
C PRO A 75 -89.86 -58.41 62.86
N GLY A 76 -89.65 -59.13 61.76
CA GLY A 76 -90.06 -60.53 61.62
C GLY A 76 -91.53 -60.77 61.24
N ASP A 77 -92.33 -59.73 60.92
CA ASP A 77 -93.72 -59.92 60.47
C ASP A 77 -93.79 -60.64 59.12
N GLU A 78 -94.10 -61.94 59.18
CA GLU A 78 -94.17 -62.82 58.00
C GLU A 78 -95.35 -62.48 57.07
N THR A 79 -96.46 -61.96 57.61
CA THR A 79 -97.66 -61.65 56.79
C THR A 79 -97.41 -60.42 55.95
N ALA A 80 -96.85 -59.36 56.55
CA ALA A 80 -96.47 -58.15 55.82
C ALA A 80 -95.35 -58.45 54.81
N ARG A 81 -94.36 -59.27 55.19
CA ARG A 81 -93.28 -59.73 54.30
C ARG A 81 -93.82 -60.51 53.10
N ALA A 82 -94.75 -61.44 53.30
CA ALA A 82 -95.36 -62.20 52.21
C ALA A 82 -96.15 -61.31 51.23
N ASN A 83 -96.90 -60.34 51.74
CA ASN A 83 -97.62 -59.37 50.92
C ASN A 83 -96.67 -58.47 50.11
N ALA A 84 -95.57 -58.01 50.73
CA ALA A 84 -94.54 -57.24 50.03
C ALA A 84 -93.85 -58.09 48.95
N ILE A 85 -93.49 -59.34 49.24
CA ILE A 85 -92.91 -60.27 48.24
C ILE A 85 -93.86 -60.47 47.06
N LYS A 86 -95.17 -60.63 47.30
CA LYS A 86 -96.17 -60.75 46.23
C LYS A 86 -96.19 -59.53 45.32
N LEU A 87 -96.11 -58.33 45.90
CA LEU A 87 -96.05 -57.08 45.13
C LEU A 87 -94.75 -56.98 44.33
N LEU A 88 -93.60 -57.21 44.97
CA LEU A 88 -92.28 -57.17 44.32
C LEU A 88 -92.16 -58.19 43.18
N SER A 89 -92.75 -59.37 43.35
CA SER A 89 -92.75 -60.44 42.33
C SER A 89 -93.50 -60.05 41.06
N SER A 90 -94.34 -59.01 41.10
CA SER A 90 -95.06 -58.48 39.92
C SER A 90 -94.35 -57.29 39.25
N ILE A 91 -93.26 -56.76 39.81
CA ILE A 91 -92.55 -55.59 39.28
C ILE A 91 -91.50 -56.03 38.27
N SER A 92 -91.66 -55.62 37.01
CA SER A 92 -90.66 -55.77 35.94
C SER A 92 -90.53 -54.48 35.13
N TYR A 93 -89.39 -54.27 34.48
CA TYR A 93 -89.12 -53.07 33.67
C TYR A 93 -88.22 -53.39 32.49
N GLY A 94 -88.36 -52.59 31.43
CA GLY A 94 -87.67 -52.83 30.17
C GLY A 94 -88.02 -54.20 29.58
N LYS A 95 -87.13 -54.72 28.73
CA LYS A 95 -87.33 -56.01 28.05
C LYS A 95 -86.94 -57.21 28.92
N ASP A 96 -85.87 -57.06 29.70
CA ASP A 96 -85.23 -58.15 30.46
C ASP A 96 -84.97 -57.79 31.94
N GLY A 97 -85.47 -56.64 32.41
CA GLY A 97 -85.23 -56.13 33.76
C GLY A 97 -86.23 -56.70 34.78
N TYR A 98 -85.70 -57.22 35.89
CA TYR A 98 -86.49 -57.80 36.96
C TYR A 98 -85.88 -57.50 38.33
N ILE A 99 -86.73 -57.46 39.34
CA ILE A 99 -86.33 -57.40 40.74
C ILE A 99 -86.11 -58.83 41.25
N PHE A 100 -85.10 -59.02 42.08
CA PHE A 100 -84.87 -60.24 42.82
C PHE A 100 -84.70 -59.94 44.30
N GLY A 101 -84.91 -60.96 45.13
CA GLY A 101 -84.52 -60.85 46.53
C GLY A 101 -83.92 -62.12 47.10
N TYR A 102 -83.01 -61.92 48.06
CA TYR A 102 -82.31 -62.96 48.80
C TYR A 102 -82.39 -62.68 50.30
N ASP A 103 -82.24 -63.69 51.14
CA ASP A 103 -82.01 -63.49 52.58
C ASP A 103 -80.52 -63.43 52.92
N SER A 104 -80.20 -63.27 54.22
CA SER A 104 -78.81 -63.27 54.69
C SER A 104 -78.04 -64.56 54.39
N GLN A 105 -78.72 -65.68 54.20
CA GLN A 105 -78.15 -66.99 53.88
C GLN A 105 -78.04 -67.22 52.37
N VAL A 106 -78.28 -66.17 51.58
CA VAL A 106 -78.18 -66.20 50.12
C VAL A 106 -79.23 -67.16 49.49
N ILE A 107 -80.35 -67.37 50.19
CA ILE A 107 -81.50 -68.13 49.67
C ILE A 107 -82.38 -67.16 48.89
N ARG A 108 -82.75 -67.52 47.66
CA ARG A 108 -83.63 -66.67 46.84
C ARG A 108 -85.03 -66.66 47.42
N ILE A 109 -85.51 -65.49 47.82
CA ILE A 109 -86.84 -65.30 48.39
C ILE A 109 -87.87 -65.05 47.29
N PHE A 110 -87.50 -64.28 46.27
CA PHE A 110 -88.36 -64.04 45.11
C PHE A 110 -87.57 -63.61 43.89
N ARG A 111 -88.23 -63.66 42.73
CA ARG A 111 -87.79 -63.10 41.46
C ARG A 111 -89.01 -62.67 40.67
N SER A 112 -88.97 -61.50 40.04
CA SER A 112 -90.13 -61.01 39.30
C SER A 112 -90.52 -61.95 38.15
N ASN A 113 -91.82 -62.18 38.01
CA ASN A 113 -92.45 -62.93 36.92
C ASN A 113 -91.87 -64.35 36.68
N SER A 114 -91.15 -64.93 37.65
CA SER A 114 -90.56 -66.26 37.52
C SER A 114 -90.34 -66.92 38.90
N PRO A 115 -90.83 -68.15 39.14
CA PRO A 115 -90.54 -68.89 40.37
C PRO A 115 -89.12 -69.49 40.36
N ASP A 116 -88.33 -69.26 39.31
CA ASP A 116 -87.03 -69.89 39.13
C ASP A 116 -86.06 -69.60 40.28
N GLY A 117 -85.56 -70.68 40.88
CA GLY A 117 -84.60 -70.65 41.97
C GLY A 117 -85.14 -70.23 43.34
N VAL A 118 -86.43 -69.89 43.49
CA VAL A 118 -87.00 -69.51 44.79
C VAL A 118 -86.86 -70.68 45.79
N GLY A 119 -86.39 -70.38 47.00
CA GLY A 119 -86.11 -71.35 48.06
C GLY A 119 -84.77 -72.09 47.94
N LYS A 120 -84.00 -71.88 46.85
CA LYS A 120 -82.67 -72.48 46.68
C LYS A 120 -81.58 -71.54 47.20
N SER A 121 -80.53 -72.12 47.78
CA SER A 121 -79.33 -71.38 48.12
C SER A 121 -78.49 -71.10 46.88
N PHE A 122 -78.03 -69.85 46.75
CA PHE A 122 -77.07 -69.41 45.74
C PHE A 122 -75.71 -69.06 46.37
N ASN A 123 -75.46 -69.54 47.58
CA ASN A 123 -74.26 -69.20 48.32
C ASN A 123 -72.97 -69.60 47.57
N ASP A 124 -72.97 -70.74 46.87
CA ASP A 124 -71.76 -71.24 46.19
C ASP A 124 -71.71 -70.89 44.68
N ALA A 125 -72.67 -70.11 44.18
CA ALA A 125 -72.73 -69.74 42.77
C ALA A 125 -71.60 -68.75 42.41
N ARG A 126 -70.79 -69.10 41.41
CA ARG A 126 -69.66 -68.28 40.94
C ARG A 126 -69.81 -67.89 39.47
N ASP A 127 -69.30 -66.73 39.11
CA ASP A 127 -69.10 -66.34 37.72
C ASP A 127 -67.78 -66.88 37.13
N ALA A 128 -67.57 -66.64 35.84
CA ALA A 128 -66.36 -67.04 35.11
C ALA A 128 -65.06 -66.40 35.65
N ASN A 129 -65.17 -65.32 36.44
CA ASN A 129 -64.04 -64.63 37.08
C ASN A 129 -63.85 -65.08 38.54
N GLY A 130 -64.63 -66.06 39.01
CA GLY A 130 -64.57 -66.59 40.37
C GLY A 130 -65.33 -65.78 41.42
N VAL A 131 -66.11 -64.76 41.03
CA VAL A 131 -66.91 -63.93 41.93
C VAL A 131 -68.12 -64.71 42.43
N TYR A 132 -68.31 -64.77 43.76
CA TYR A 132 -69.52 -65.34 44.36
C TYR A 132 -70.69 -64.36 44.24
N ILE A 133 -71.32 -64.34 43.06
CA ILE A 133 -72.30 -63.33 42.63
C ILE A 133 -73.28 -62.95 43.73
N ASN A 134 -73.95 -63.95 44.31
CA ASN A 134 -75.04 -63.73 45.24
C ASN A 134 -74.56 -63.41 46.66
N ARG A 135 -73.36 -63.88 47.07
CA ARG A 135 -72.72 -63.47 48.33
C ARG A 135 -72.38 -61.99 48.27
N GLU A 136 -71.78 -61.56 47.17
CA GLU A 136 -71.41 -60.16 46.96
C GLU A 136 -72.65 -59.27 46.87
N LEU A 137 -73.70 -59.67 46.14
CA LEU A 137 -74.98 -58.94 46.11
C LEU A 137 -75.59 -58.75 47.50
N VAL A 138 -75.50 -59.77 48.37
CA VAL A 138 -75.97 -59.66 49.76
C VAL A 138 -75.05 -58.77 50.59
N ALA A 139 -73.73 -58.93 50.43
CA ALA A 139 -72.72 -58.17 51.16
C ALA A 139 -72.79 -56.66 50.86
N VAL A 140 -72.88 -56.26 49.58
CA VAL A 140 -72.93 -54.84 49.18
C VAL A 140 -74.24 -54.17 49.61
N GLY A 141 -75.35 -54.92 49.64
CA GLY A 141 -76.63 -54.44 50.16
C GLY A 141 -76.56 -54.18 51.67
N LYS A 142 -75.94 -55.09 52.43
CA LYS A 142 -75.73 -54.92 53.89
C LYS A 142 -74.71 -53.84 54.25
N ALA A 143 -73.66 -53.71 53.45
CA ALA A 143 -72.59 -52.74 53.67
C ALA A 143 -72.96 -51.31 53.24
N GLY A 144 -74.04 -51.12 52.48
CA GLY A 144 -74.43 -49.82 51.93
C GLY A 144 -73.55 -49.33 50.78
N THR A 145 -72.71 -50.20 50.20
CA THR A 145 -71.96 -49.90 48.97
C THR A 145 -72.80 -50.16 47.71
N HIS A 146 -73.86 -50.97 47.86
CA HIS A 146 -74.96 -51.26 46.94
C HIS A 146 -74.63 -51.89 45.59
N TYR A 147 -73.45 -51.65 45.03
CA TYR A 147 -73.12 -52.07 43.66
C TYR A 147 -72.11 -53.21 43.63
N VAL A 148 -72.36 -54.16 42.73
CA VAL A 148 -71.41 -55.22 42.41
C VAL A 148 -71.39 -55.44 40.90
N MET A 149 -70.20 -55.60 40.34
CA MET A 149 -70.01 -56.06 38.96
C MET A 149 -69.74 -57.56 38.96
N TYR A 150 -70.43 -58.28 38.09
CA TYR A 150 -70.29 -59.72 37.95
C TYR A 150 -70.69 -60.15 36.54
N SER A 151 -70.30 -61.35 36.11
CA SER A 151 -70.73 -61.89 34.82
C SER A 151 -71.76 -62.99 35.00
N SER A 152 -72.82 -63.02 34.20
CA SER A 152 -73.74 -64.16 34.20
C SER A 152 -74.29 -64.46 32.81
N ALA A 153 -74.50 -65.74 32.54
CA ALA A 153 -75.10 -66.20 31.30
C ALA A 153 -76.56 -65.70 31.18
N LEU A 154 -76.94 -65.28 29.97
CA LEU A 154 -78.33 -64.95 29.67
C LEU A 154 -79.17 -66.23 29.56
N PRO A 155 -80.48 -66.19 29.86
CA PRO A 155 -81.36 -67.34 29.62
C PRO A 155 -81.23 -67.84 28.18
N GLY A 156 -80.83 -69.10 28.00
CA GLY A 156 -80.66 -69.73 26.67
C GLY A 156 -79.33 -69.46 25.96
N LYS A 157 -78.38 -68.73 26.57
CA LYS A 157 -77.01 -68.53 26.05
C LYS A 157 -75.98 -69.07 27.03
N THR A 158 -74.89 -69.65 26.54
CA THR A 158 -73.78 -70.16 27.35
C THR A 158 -72.70 -69.11 27.63
N GLU A 159 -72.63 -68.05 26.83
CA GLU A 159 -71.65 -66.97 27.02
C GLU A 159 -72.05 -66.05 28.18
N PRO A 160 -71.16 -65.85 29.17
CA PRO A 160 -71.41 -64.92 30.26
C PRO A 160 -71.34 -63.48 29.76
N VAL A 161 -72.33 -62.66 30.10
CA VAL A 161 -72.30 -61.21 29.84
C VAL A 161 -71.98 -60.45 31.13
N PRO A 162 -71.17 -59.38 31.07
CA PRO A 162 -70.91 -58.54 32.23
C PRO A 162 -72.18 -57.81 32.64
N LYS A 163 -72.42 -57.72 33.94
CA LYS A 163 -73.57 -57.06 34.55
C LYS A 163 -73.11 -56.19 35.71
N ILE A 164 -73.90 -55.17 35.99
CA ILE A 164 -73.86 -54.44 37.24
C ILE A 164 -75.16 -54.69 38.01
N GLY A 165 -75.03 -55.08 39.27
CA GLY A 165 -76.13 -55.25 40.21
C GLY A 165 -76.18 -54.08 41.19
N TYR A 166 -77.39 -53.71 41.59
CA TYR A 166 -77.66 -52.81 42.70
C TYR A 166 -78.57 -53.53 43.71
N THR A 167 -78.19 -53.54 44.98
CA THR A 167 -78.96 -54.14 46.07
C THR A 167 -79.08 -53.21 47.27
N ASP A 168 -80.19 -53.35 47.98
CA ASP A 168 -80.44 -52.73 49.27
C ASP A 168 -80.93 -53.77 50.29
N TYR A 169 -80.75 -53.51 51.57
CA TYR A 169 -81.05 -54.44 52.64
C TYR A 169 -82.18 -53.93 53.54
N LEU A 170 -83.21 -54.76 53.69
CA LEU A 170 -84.38 -54.53 54.53
C LEU A 170 -84.24 -55.35 55.82
N PRO A 171 -83.66 -54.80 56.91
CA PRO A 171 -83.33 -55.55 58.11
C PRO A 171 -84.54 -56.15 58.83
N LYS A 172 -85.73 -55.52 58.80
CA LYS A 172 -86.92 -56.08 59.48
C LYS A 172 -87.35 -57.44 58.93
N TRP A 173 -86.99 -57.74 57.68
CA TRP A 173 -87.44 -58.94 56.96
C TRP A 173 -86.30 -59.85 56.53
N ASP A 174 -85.07 -59.55 56.94
CA ASP A 174 -83.84 -60.14 56.41
C ASP A 174 -83.93 -60.34 54.88
N LEU A 175 -84.22 -59.24 54.18
CA LEU A 175 -84.50 -59.28 52.75
C LEU A 175 -83.58 -58.30 52.02
N ILE A 176 -82.72 -58.84 51.18
CA ILE A 176 -81.95 -58.11 50.19
C ILE A 176 -82.83 -58.00 48.97
N ILE A 177 -83.05 -56.77 48.49
CA ILE A 177 -83.79 -56.48 47.27
C ILE A 177 -82.83 -55.87 46.26
N GLY A 178 -82.90 -56.29 45.01
CA GLY A 178 -82.02 -55.72 43.99
C GLY A 178 -82.46 -55.94 42.56
N SER A 179 -81.71 -55.30 41.68
CA SER A 179 -81.83 -55.36 40.23
C SER A 179 -80.44 -55.53 39.63
N ALA A 180 -80.37 -56.03 38.40
CA ALA A 180 -79.16 -55.97 37.61
C ALA A 180 -79.46 -55.57 36.15
N VAL A 181 -78.51 -54.89 35.52
CA VAL A 181 -78.52 -54.58 34.09
C VAL A 181 -77.26 -55.11 33.43
N ASN A 182 -77.38 -55.52 32.17
CA ASN A 182 -76.23 -55.95 31.37
C ASN A 182 -75.44 -54.72 30.90
N ILE A 183 -74.12 -54.81 30.91
CA ILE A 183 -73.22 -53.72 30.48
C ILE A 183 -72.42 -54.08 29.22
N ASP A 184 -72.73 -55.21 28.58
CA ASP A 184 -72.20 -55.61 27.27
C ASP A 184 -72.49 -54.56 26.19
N GLY A 185 -73.68 -53.95 26.21
CA GLY A 185 -74.01 -52.82 25.34
C GLY A 185 -73.17 -51.55 25.61
N ILE A 186 -72.73 -51.35 26.86
CA ILE A 186 -71.82 -50.25 27.23
C ILE A 186 -70.42 -50.54 26.71
N ASP A 187 -69.92 -51.75 26.91
CA ASP A 187 -68.60 -52.16 26.42
C ASP A 187 -68.52 -52.10 24.89
N ALA A 188 -69.56 -52.54 24.18
CA ALA A 188 -69.65 -52.42 22.72
C ALA A 188 -69.62 -50.96 22.26
N LYS A 189 -70.34 -50.05 22.94
CA LYS A 189 -70.37 -48.62 22.61
C LYS A 189 -69.04 -47.93 22.93
N VAL A 190 -68.37 -48.30 24.02
CA VAL A 190 -67.03 -47.83 24.35
C VAL A 190 -66.00 -48.33 23.32
N ALA A 191 -66.14 -49.56 22.84
CA ALA A 191 -65.29 -50.10 21.77
C ALA A 191 -65.49 -49.36 20.44
N GLU A 192 -66.73 -49.01 20.08
CA GLU A 192 -67.03 -48.18 18.91
C GLU A 192 -66.42 -46.78 19.02
N VAL A 193 -66.58 -46.13 20.17
CA VAL A 193 -65.95 -44.82 20.44
C VAL A 193 -64.44 -44.93 20.35
N ARG A 194 -63.84 -45.97 20.94
CA ARG A 194 -62.40 -46.22 20.84
C ARG A 194 -61.93 -46.36 19.39
N GLN A 195 -62.64 -47.12 18.56
CA GLN A 195 -62.30 -47.27 17.14
C GLN A 195 -62.37 -45.93 16.40
N ASN A 196 -63.40 -45.12 16.65
CA ASN A 196 -63.55 -43.79 16.05
C ASN A 196 -62.43 -42.83 16.50
N VAL A 197 -62.06 -42.88 17.78
CA VAL A 197 -60.95 -42.11 18.34
C VAL A 197 -59.62 -42.55 17.73
N GLU A 198 -59.35 -43.86 17.61
CA GLU A 198 -58.13 -44.39 16.99
C GLU A 198 -58.02 -44.03 15.50
N ALA A 199 -59.12 -44.07 14.75
CA ALA A 199 -59.16 -43.65 13.35
C ALA A 199 -58.84 -42.15 13.22
N ARG A 200 -59.49 -41.30 14.03
CA ARG A 200 -59.24 -39.86 14.07
C ARG A 200 -57.79 -39.55 14.48
N LEU A 201 -57.23 -40.28 15.44
CA LEU A 201 -55.82 -40.15 15.82
C LEU A 201 -54.91 -40.40 14.61
N LYS A 202 -55.13 -41.47 13.84
CA LYS A 202 -54.31 -41.77 12.65
C LYS A 202 -54.37 -40.65 11.61
N GLU A 203 -55.56 -40.12 11.33
CA GLU A 203 -55.72 -38.99 10.40
C GLU A 203 -54.95 -37.75 10.88
N MET A 204 -55.03 -37.43 12.17
CA MET A 204 -54.26 -36.32 12.76
C MET A 204 -52.74 -36.58 12.73
N LEU A 205 -52.29 -37.82 12.92
CA LEU A 205 -50.86 -38.16 12.81
C LEU A 205 -50.34 -37.98 11.38
N TYR A 206 -51.11 -38.39 10.37
CA TYR A 206 -50.73 -38.19 8.97
C TYR A 206 -50.69 -36.72 8.59
N SER A 207 -51.61 -35.89 9.08
CA SER A 207 -51.57 -34.45 8.82
C SER A 207 -50.38 -33.77 9.50
N ILE A 208 -50.05 -34.13 10.74
CA ILE A 208 -48.83 -33.64 11.45
C ILE A 208 -47.58 -34.03 10.65
N LEU A 209 -47.46 -35.29 10.23
CA LEU A 209 -46.32 -35.76 9.44
C LEU A 209 -46.21 -34.97 8.12
N GLY A 210 -47.32 -34.79 7.41
CA GLY A 210 -47.36 -34.04 6.15
C GLY A 210 -46.91 -32.58 6.32
N ILE A 211 -47.42 -31.89 7.34
CA ILE A 211 -47.03 -30.50 7.65
C ILE A 211 -45.55 -30.42 8.04
N THR A 212 -45.05 -31.33 8.88
CA THR A 212 -43.64 -31.36 9.28
C THR A 212 -42.72 -31.55 8.08
N VAL A 213 -43.04 -32.48 7.17
CA VAL A 213 -42.26 -32.68 5.95
C VAL A 213 -42.31 -31.44 5.06
N LEU A 214 -43.49 -30.83 4.88
CA LEU A 214 -43.64 -29.61 4.07
C LEU A 214 -42.78 -28.46 4.62
N VAL A 215 -42.82 -28.22 5.94
CA VAL A 215 -42.03 -27.18 6.59
C VAL A 215 -40.52 -27.43 6.43
N LEU A 216 -40.07 -28.68 6.59
CA LEU A 216 -38.67 -29.05 6.38
C LEU A 216 -38.21 -28.82 4.94
N VAL A 217 -39.05 -29.15 3.95
CA VAL A 217 -38.75 -28.91 2.53
C VAL A 217 -38.65 -27.42 2.25
N ILE A 218 -39.62 -26.61 2.69
CA ILE A 218 -39.61 -25.16 2.50
C ILE A 218 -38.34 -24.54 3.10
N ILE A 219 -38.00 -24.90 4.32
CA ILE A 219 -36.82 -24.37 5.02
C ILE A 219 -35.52 -24.86 4.38
N GLY A 220 -35.48 -26.10 3.89
CA GLY A 220 -34.36 -26.61 3.10
C GLY A 220 -34.14 -25.82 1.82
N VAL A 221 -35.20 -25.53 1.06
CA VAL A 221 -35.14 -24.73 -0.17
C VAL A 221 -34.68 -23.31 0.12
N ILE A 222 -35.28 -22.63 1.10
CA ILE A 222 -34.87 -21.29 1.53
C ILE A 222 -33.41 -21.27 1.94
N GLY A 223 -32.98 -22.26 2.74
CA GLY A 223 -31.60 -22.40 3.18
C GLY A 223 -30.59 -22.55 2.03
N ILE A 224 -30.93 -23.33 1.00
CA ILE A 224 -30.09 -23.49 -0.19
C ILE A 224 -29.99 -22.18 -0.99
N LEU A 225 -31.12 -21.47 -1.18
CA LEU A 225 -31.17 -20.20 -1.90
C LEU A 225 -30.35 -19.13 -1.18
N MET A 226 -30.57 -18.95 0.13
CA MET A 226 -29.81 -18.00 0.96
C MET A 226 -28.32 -18.31 1.01
N ALA A 227 -27.94 -19.59 1.14
CA ALA A 227 -26.54 -19.97 1.11
C ALA A 227 -25.90 -19.65 -0.25
N GLY A 228 -26.64 -19.79 -1.35
CA GLY A 228 -26.17 -19.43 -2.69
C GLY A 228 -25.94 -17.93 -2.86
N THR A 229 -26.87 -17.10 -2.41
CA THR A 229 -26.77 -15.63 -2.54
C THR A 229 -25.70 -15.04 -1.62
N LEU A 230 -25.57 -15.52 -0.38
CA LEU A 230 -24.60 -14.99 0.58
C LEU A 230 -23.16 -15.45 0.31
N LEU A 231 -22.96 -16.70 -0.12
CA LEU A 231 -21.60 -17.28 -0.19
C LEU A 231 -20.93 -17.13 -1.56
N ARG A 232 -21.71 -16.93 -2.63
CA ARG A 232 -21.15 -16.76 -3.98
C ARG A 232 -20.26 -15.52 -4.11
N PRO A 233 -20.64 -14.32 -3.61
CA PRO A 233 -19.77 -13.14 -3.64
C PRO A 233 -18.46 -13.36 -2.89
N LEU A 234 -18.51 -14.01 -1.71
CA LEU A 234 -17.32 -14.34 -0.92
C LEU A 234 -16.37 -15.29 -1.67
N GLY A 235 -16.91 -16.24 -2.44
CA GLY A 235 -16.12 -17.11 -3.32
C GLY A 235 -15.42 -16.35 -4.44
N LEU A 236 -16.13 -15.40 -5.09
CA LEU A 236 -15.55 -14.55 -6.14
C LEU A 236 -14.45 -13.63 -5.60
N MET A 237 -14.68 -13.04 -4.42
CA MET A 237 -13.66 -12.25 -3.70
C MET A 237 -12.40 -13.06 -3.45
N LYS A 238 -12.55 -14.26 -2.89
CA LYS A 238 -11.44 -15.16 -2.59
C LYS A 238 -10.66 -15.51 -3.86
N ASN A 239 -11.35 -15.83 -4.95
CA ASN A 239 -10.69 -16.15 -6.21
C ASN A 239 -9.94 -14.94 -6.82
N ASN A 240 -10.52 -13.74 -6.76
CA ASN A 240 -9.84 -12.53 -7.21
C ASN A 240 -8.62 -12.19 -6.34
N LEU A 241 -8.71 -12.39 -5.02
CA LEU A 241 -7.57 -12.23 -4.13
C LEU A 241 -6.46 -13.25 -4.41
N ASP A 242 -6.82 -14.51 -4.64
CA ASP A 242 -5.87 -15.55 -5.02
C ASP A 242 -5.21 -15.22 -6.37
N ASP A 243 -5.95 -14.70 -7.34
CA ASP A 243 -5.42 -14.28 -8.65
C ASP A 243 -4.48 -13.07 -8.53
N ILE A 244 -4.79 -12.12 -7.63
CA ILE A 244 -3.91 -10.99 -7.33
C ILE A 244 -2.64 -11.46 -6.60
N ALA A 245 -2.74 -12.44 -5.69
CA ALA A 245 -1.63 -12.87 -4.84
C ALA A 245 -0.72 -13.93 -5.47
N ALA A 246 -1.30 -14.86 -6.24
CA ALA A 246 -0.60 -16.03 -6.79
C ALA A 246 -0.65 -16.11 -8.33
N GLY A 247 -1.56 -15.37 -8.97
CA GLY A 247 -1.67 -15.28 -10.43
C GLY A 247 -0.76 -14.19 -11.03
N GLU A 248 -1.14 -13.70 -12.20
CA GLU A 248 -0.42 -12.60 -12.89
C GLU A 248 -0.67 -11.23 -12.28
N GLY A 249 -1.49 -11.14 -11.22
CA GLY A 249 -1.78 -9.86 -10.58
C GLY A 249 -2.66 -8.96 -11.44
N ASP A 250 -3.67 -9.50 -12.14
CA ASP A 250 -4.56 -8.70 -13.00
C ASP A 250 -5.43 -7.73 -12.17
N LEU A 251 -4.90 -6.53 -11.96
CA LEU A 251 -5.57 -5.43 -11.27
C LEU A 251 -6.65 -4.73 -12.11
N THR A 252 -7.00 -5.24 -13.29
CA THR A 252 -8.12 -4.70 -14.09
C THR A 252 -9.48 -5.26 -13.68
N ARG A 253 -9.48 -6.40 -12.98
CA ARG A 253 -10.72 -7.05 -12.54
C ARG A 253 -11.36 -6.32 -11.36
N ARG A 254 -12.68 -6.23 -11.39
CA ARG A 254 -13.51 -5.65 -10.32
C ARG A 254 -14.59 -6.63 -9.92
N LEU A 255 -15.01 -6.56 -8.67
CA LEU A 255 -16.19 -7.27 -8.19
C LEU A 255 -17.44 -6.53 -8.62
N ALA A 256 -18.42 -7.25 -9.15
CA ALA A 256 -19.74 -6.69 -9.39
C ALA A 256 -20.43 -6.42 -8.04
N ILE A 257 -20.91 -5.20 -7.84
CA ILE A 257 -21.75 -4.85 -6.69
C ILE A 257 -23.19 -5.27 -7.03
N THR A 258 -23.58 -6.46 -6.56
CA THR A 258 -24.90 -7.06 -6.88
C THR A 258 -25.92 -6.93 -5.74
N SER A 259 -25.54 -6.33 -4.61
CA SER A 259 -26.39 -6.15 -3.44
C SER A 259 -26.15 -4.79 -2.80
N ASN A 260 -27.13 -4.29 -2.05
CA ASN A 260 -27.06 -3.06 -1.25
C ASN A 260 -26.93 -3.38 0.26
N ASP A 261 -26.30 -4.51 0.57
CA ASP A 261 -26.02 -4.99 1.93
C ASP A 261 -24.50 -4.93 2.24
N GLU A 262 -24.10 -5.51 3.38
CA GLU A 262 -22.69 -5.55 3.80
C GLU A 262 -21.78 -6.25 2.79
N LEU A 263 -22.29 -7.18 1.98
CA LEU A 263 -21.52 -7.83 0.92
C LEU A 263 -21.32 -6.88 -0.28
N GLY A 264 -22.32 -6.05 -0.58
CA GLY A 264 -22.20 -4.95 -1.54
C GLY A 264 -21.16 -3.92 -1.12
N ASP A 265 -21.21 -3.48 0.14
CA ASP A 265 -20.24 -2.54 0.72
C ASP A 265 -18.81 -3.11 0.76
N LEU A 266 -18.69 -4.42 1.06
CA LEU A 266 -17.42 -5.13 1.03
C LEU A 266 -16.86 -5.21 -0.40
N ALA A 267 -17.68 -5.52 -1.41
CA ALA A 267 -17.28 -5.51 -2.81
C ALA A 267 -16.83 -4.11 -3.26
N GLY A 268 -17.57 -3.07 -2.87
CA GLY A 268 -17.19 -1.67 -3.12
C GLY A 268 -15.87 -1.28 -2.46
N SER A 269 -15.65 -1.71 -1.21
CA SER A 269 -14.40 -1.49 -0.48
C SER A 269 -13.21 -2.21 -1.13
N PHE A 270 -13.42 -3.45 -1.59
CA PHE A 270 -12.43 -4.20 -2.34
C PHE A 270 -12.06 -3.50 -3.65
N ASN A 271 -13.05 -3.03 -4.42
CA ASN A 271 -12.78 -2.31 -5.66
C ASN A 271 -11.96 -1.03 -5.42
N ARG A 272 -12.28 -0.25 -4.38
CA ARG A 272 -11.47 0.93 -3.99
C ARG A 272 -10.04 0.55 -3.60
N PHE A 273 -9.85 -0.58 -2.93
CA PHE A 273 -8.53 -1.09 -2.60
C PHE A 273 -7.75 -1.44 -3.88
N VAL A 274 -8.34 -2.18 -4.80
CA VAL A 274 -7.72 -2.52 -6.10
C VAL A 274 -7.42 -1.26 -6.92
N ASP A 275 -8.29 -0.25 -6.93
CA ASP A 275 -8.05 1.02 -7.61
C ASP A 275 -6.81 1.74 -7.07
N LYS A 276 -6.61 1.77 -5.75
CA LYS A 276 -5.41 2.35 -5.14
C LYS A 276 -4.15 1.59 -5.53
N ILE A 277 -4.18 0.25 -5.50
CA ILE A 277 -3.04 -0.58 -5.89
C ILE A 277 -2.71 -0.37 -7.38
N HIS A 278 -3.72 -0.40 -8.24
CA HIS A 278 -3.57 -0.18 -9.68
C HIS A 278 -2.97 1.21 -9.98
N GLY A 279 -3.44 2.25 -9.29
CA GLY A 279 -2.89 3.61 -9.38
C GLY A 279 -1.41 3.67 -8.97
N MET A 280 -1.03 3.02 -7.86
CA MET A 280 0.37 2.96 -7.43
C MET A 280 1.25 2.21 -8.44
N VAL A 281 0.79 1.08 -8.99
CA VAL A 281 1.53 0.32 -10.01
C VAL A 281 1.72 1.17 -11.27
N ARG A 282 0.70 1.90 -11.71
CA ARG A 282 0.79 2.82 -12.84
C ARG A 282 1.82 3.93 -12.59
N GLN A 283 1.78 4.55 -11.40
CA GLN A 283 2.72 5.60 -11.03
C GLN A 283 4.17 5.07 -10.99
N VAL A 284 4.39 3.87 -10.48
CA VAL A 284 5.70 3.20 -10.51
C VAL A 284 6.15 2.99 -11.96
N SER A 285 5.27 2.49 -12.83
CA SER A 285 5.59 2.31 -14.25
C SER A 285 5.96 3.62 -14.96
N GLU A 286 5.22 4.70 -14.69
CA GLU A 286 5.51 6.03 -15.23
C GLU A 286 6.86 6.56 -14.71
N MET A 287 7.15 6.40 -13.42
CA MET A 287 8.45 6.76 -12.84
C MET A 287 9.60 5.94 -13.42
N THR A 288 9.42 4.64 -13.66
CA THR A 288 10.43 3.80 -14.33
C THR A 288 10.69 4.27 -15.75
N GLY A 289 9.65 4.67 -16.49
CA GLY A 289 9.79 5.28 -17.81
C GLY A 289 10.60 6.58 -17.79
N GLN A 290 10.31 7.48 -16.85
CA GLN A 290 11.06 8.72 -16.64
C GLN A 290 12.53 8.43 -16.27
N LEU A 291 12.77 7.46 -15.38
CA LEU A 291 14.11 7.06 -14.97
C LEU A 291 14.92 6.54 -16.16
N ASN A 292 14.33 5.70 -17.02
CA ASN A 292 14.98 5.23 -18.25
C ASN A 292 15.35 6.39 -19.19
N GLY A 293 14.48 7.39 -19.32
CA GLY A 293 14.77 8.61 -20.08
C GLY A 293 15.97 9.37 -19.51
N LEU A 294 15.98 9.59 -18.20
CA LEU A 294 17.07 10.28 -17.50
C LEU A 294 18.41 9.54 -17.62
N VAL A 295 18.39 8.21 -17.53
CA VAL A 295 19.58 7.36 -17.76
C VAL A 295 20.13 7.56 -19.18
N GLY A 296 19.25 7.66 -20.19
CA GLY A 296 19.63 7.99 -21.56
C GLY A 296 20.29 9.37 -21.69
N GLU A 297 19.75 10.40 -21.04
CA GLU A 297 20.34 11.74 -21.02
C GLU A 297 21.72 11.77 -20.33
N VAL A 298 21.86 11.07 -19.20
CA VAL A 298 23.15 10.96 -18.49
C VAL A 298 24.20 10.25 -19.36
N SER A 299 23.82 9.18 -20.06
CA SER A 299 24.72 8.49 -21.00
C SER A 299 25.17 9.42 -22.14
N SER A 300 24.24 10.16 -22.73
CA SER A 300 24.55 11.17 -23.77
C SER A 300 25.45 12.30 -23.24
N GLN A 301 25.23 12.76 -22.00
CA GLN A 301 26.07 13.76 -21.36
C GLN A 301 27.47 13.23 -21.07
N ALA A 302 27.61 11.97 -20.63
CA ALA A 302 28.90 11.32 -20.42
C ALA A 302 29.71 11.25 -21.73
N GLN A 303 29.08 10.86 -22.85
CA GLN A 303 29.73 10.82 -24.17
C GLN A 303 30.22 12.20 -24.62
N ARG A 304 29.41 13.25 -24.37
CA ARG A 304 29.79 14.64 -24.66
C ARG A 304 30.97 15.09 -23.81
N SER A 305 30.98 14.74 -22.53
CA SER A 305 32.09 15.04 -21.62
C SER A 305 33.37 14.32 -22.04
N GLU A 306 33.30 13.05 -22.45
CA GLU A 306 34.45 12.30 -22.98
C GLU A 306 35.06 13.02 -24.20
N THR A 307 34.21 13.41 -25.15
CA THR A 307 34.66 14.16 -26.35
C THR A 307 35.27 15.52 -25.98
N ALA A 308 34.71 16.22 -24.99
CA ALA A 308 35.25 17.50 -24.51
C ALA A 308 36.61 17.31 -23.82
N MET A 309 36.78 16.25 -23.05
CA MET A 309 38.06 15.91 -22.42
C MET A 309 39.14 15.57 -23.43
N ASP A 310 38.81 14.84 -24.50
CA ASP A 310 39.76 14.58 -25.60
C ASP A 310 40.20 15.87 -26.30
N ARG A 311 39.29 16.81 -26.54
CA ARG A 311 39.64 18.13 -27.10
C ARG A 311 40.53 18.93 -26.14
N GLN A 312 40.17 18.98 -24.86
CA GLN A 312 40.95 19.69 -23.85
C GLN A 312 42.35 19.10 -23.70
N ARG A 313 42.50 17.77 -23.83
CA ARG A 313 43.80 17.11 -23.87
C ARG A 313 44.64 17.58 -25.06
N HIS A 314 44.06 17.63 -26.26
CA HIS A 314 44.75 18.15 -27.44
C HIS A 314 45.15 19.62 -27.31
N GLU A 315 44.27 20.47 -26.77
CA GLU A 315 44.60 21.87 -26.51
C GLU A 315 45.74 21.99 -25.49
N THR A 316 45.75 21.14 -24.46
CA THR A 316 46.83 21.11 -23.46
C THR A 316 48.17 20.71 -24.09
N ASP A 317 48.18 19.71 -24.98
CA ASP A 317 49.39 19.31 -25.72
C ASP A 317 49.91 20.44 -26.63
N GLN A 318 49.01 21.20 -27.27
CA GLN A 318 49.37 22.37 -28.07
C GLN A 318 49.97 23.48 -27.21
N VAL A 319 49.38 23.76 -26.03
CA VAL A 319 49.91 24.75 -25.07
C VAL A 319 51.29 24.33 -24.60
N ALA A 320 51.50 23.06 -24.26
CA ALA A 320 52.82 22.53 -23.89
C ALA A 320 53.84 22.71 -25.02
N THR A 321 53.44 22.49 -26.27
CA THR A 321 54.28 22.72 -27.45
C THR A 321 54.63 24.21 -27.60
N ALA A 322 53.65 25.11 -27.45
CA ALA A 322 53.86 26.55 -27.51
C ALA A 322 54.79 27.05 -26.39
N ILE A 323 54.66 26.51 -25.17
CA ILE A 323 55.57 26.81 -24.06
C ILE A 323 57.00 26.40 -24.39
N ASN A 324 57.21 25.22 -24.99
CA ASN A 324 58.55 24.79 -25.42
C ASN A 324 59.14 25.74 -26.48
N GLN A 325 58.35 26.13 -27.49
CA GLN A 325 58.79 27.09 -28.50
C GLN A 325 59.10 28.47 -27.90
N MET A 326 58.26 28.95 -26.97
CA MET A 326 58.46 30.20 -26.26
C MET A 326 59.72 30.16 -25.40
N SER A 327 60.00 29.04 -24.75
CA SER A 327 61.24 28.84 -23.98
C SER A 327 62.48 28.91 -24.89
N ALA A 328 62.44 28.26 -26.05
CA ALA A 328 63.52 28.34 -27.04
C ALA A 328 63.72 29.78 -27.56
N ALA A 329 62.63 30.47 -27.90
CA ALA A 329 62.70 31.87 -28.35
C ALA A 329 63.26 32.79 -27.26
N ALA A 330 62.86 32.59 -25.99
CA ALA A 330 63.40 33.36 -24.87
C ALA A 330 64.92 33.12 -24.68
N GLN A 331 65.40 31.89 -24.86
CA GLN A 331 66.84 31.59 -24.84
C GLN A 331 67.59 32.27 -26.01
N GLU A 332 67.00 32.30 -27.20
CA GLU A 332 67.58 32.96 -28.37
C GLU A 332 67.63 34.49 -28.20
N VAL A 333 66.58 35.09 -27.63
CA VAL A 333 66.55 36.51 -27.26
C VAL A 333 67.61 36.81 -26.21
N ALA A 334 67.74 35.98 -25.17
CA ALA A 334 68.78 36.15 -24.14
C ALA A 334 70.20 36.09 -24.75
N LYS A 335 70.44 35.13 -25.66
CA LYS A 335 71.72 35.01 -26.38
C LYS A 335 71.99 36.23 -27.27
N SER A 336 70.97 36.73 -27.97
CA SER A 336 71.07 37.93 -28.81
C SER A 336 71.35 39.18 -27.99
N ALA A 337 70.67 39.35 -26.85
CA ALA A 337 70.90 40.44 -25.91
C ALA A 337 72.33 40.40 -25.33
N GLN A 338 72.82 39.21 -24.98
CA GLN A 338 74.21 39.03 -24.54
C GLN A 338 75.20 39.38 -25.66
N GLY A 339 74.95 38.95 -26.90
CA GLY A 339 75.76 39.29 -28.06
C GLY A 339 75.79 40.80 -28.34
N ALA A 340 74.64 41.46 -28.26
CA ALA A 340 74.52 42.91 -28.41
C ALA A 340 75.28 43.67 -27.29
N SER A 341 75.19 43.19 -26.05
CA SER A 341 75.95 43.76 -24.92
C SER A 341 77.46 43.68 -25.14
N VAL A 342 77.97 42.52 -25.61
CA VAL A 342 79.39 42.34 -25.95
C VAL A 342 79.81 43.26 -27.10
N ALA A 343 79.02 43.35 -28.17
CA ALA A 343 79.31 44.23 -29.30
C ALA A 343 79.30 45.72 -28.91
N ALA A 344 78.38 46.13 -28.04
CA ALA A 344 78.34 47.48 -27.49
C ALA A 344 79.60 47.80 -26.66
N GLN A 345 80.05 46.85 -25.83
CA GLN A 345 81.30 46.99 -25.07
C GLN A 345 82.52 47.12 -25.98
N GLN A 346 82.63 46.30 -27.03
CA GLN A 346 83.70 46.41 -28.02
C GLN A 346 83.67 47.75 -28.77
N THR A 347 82.47 48.25 -29.09
CA THR A 347 82.30 49.55 -29.75
C THR A 347 82.75 50.70 -28.85
N ASP A 348 82.44 50.66 -27.54
CA ASP A 348 82.94 51.64 -26.58
C ASP A 348 84.48 51.61 -26.47
N GLU A 349 85.08 50.42 -26.42
CA GLU A 349 86.54 50.27 -26.43
C GLU A 349 87.19 50.84 -27.69
N GLN A 350 86.63 50.55 -28.86
CA GLN A 350 87.09 51.12 -30.14
C GLN A 350 86.91 52.63 -30.19
N GLY A 351 85.78 53.16 -29.70
CA GLY A 351 85.53 54.61 -29.60
C GLY A 351 86.56 55.30 -28.71
N ARG A 352 86.92 54.71 -27.57
CA ARG A 352 88.00 55.20 -26.69
C ARG A 352 89.37 55.15 -27.38
N ALA A 353 89.65 54.12 -28.16
CA ALA A 353 90.88 54.02 -28.93
C ALA A 353 90.95 55.12 -30.01
N ALA A 354 89.88 55.32 -30.77
CA ALA A 354 89.78 56.37 -31.78
C ALA A 354 89.95 57.77 -31.16
N LYS A 355 89.31 58.04 -30.02
CA LYS A 355 89.49 59.30 -29.27
C LYS A 355 90.96 59.55 -28.94
N ARG A 356 91.71 58.54 -28.48
CA ARG A 356 93.14 58.68 -28.18
C ARG A 356 93.96 59.07 -29.42
N VAL A 357 93.64 58.52 -30.59
CA VAL A 357 94.30 58.86 -31.86
C VAL A 357 93.99 60.29 -32.29
N VAL A 358 92.72 60.71 -32.18
CA VAL A 358 92.30 62.09 -32.48
C VAL A 358 92.99 63.09 -31.53
N ASP A 359 92.99 62.82 -30.23
CA ASP A 359 93.68 63.65 -29.22
C ASP A 359 95.20 63.75 -29.53
N GLY A 360 95.80 62.68 -30.05
CA GLY A 360 97.19 62.67 -30.54
C GLY A 360 97.41 63.55 -31.77
N SER A 361 96.50 63.46 -32.75
CA SER A 361 96.55 64.25 -33.98
C SER A 361 96.41 65.75 -33.70
N ILE A 362 95.52 66.13 -32.77
CA ILE A 362 95.35 67.53 -32.33
C ILE A 362 96.66 68.08 -31.75
N ARG A 363 97.37 67.29 -30.92
CA ARG A 363 98.67 67.71 -30.36
C ARG A 363 99.72 67.93 -31.46
N GLN A 364 99.78 67.05 -32.46
CA GLN A 364 100.70 67.19 -33.59
C GLN A 364 100.38 68.42 -34.45
N ILE A 365 99.09 68.73 -34.67
CA ILE A 365 98.68 69.95 -35.37
C ILE A 365 99.13 71.19 -34.60
N HIS A 366 98.96 71.23 -33.27
CA HIS A 366 99.45 72.34 -32.46
C HIS A 366 100.97 72.52 -32.56
N ALA A 367 101.73 71.42 -32.48
CA ALA A 367 103.19 71.47 -32.65
C ALA A 367 103.57 72.02 -34.04
N LEU A 368 102.89 71.58 -35.10
CA LEU A 368 103.12 72.08 -36.46
C LEU A 368 102.82 73.58 -36.61
N VAL A 369 101.74 74.06 -35.98
CA VAL A 369 101.40 75.50 -35.98
C VAL A 369 102.52 76.33 -35.33
N ASP A 370 103.10 75.84 -34.24
CA ASP A 370 104.20 76.52 -33.57
C ASP A 370 105.49 76.51 -34.41
N ASP A 371 105.80 75.40 -35.10
CA ASP A 371 106.93 75.32 -36.03
C ASP A 371 106.76 76.28 -37.23
N ILE A 372 105.54 76.42 -37.76
CA ILE A 372 105.21 77.37 -38.82
C ILE A 372 105.41 78.82 -38.33
N ARG A 373 104.95 79.15 -37.12
CA ARG A 373 105.16 80.50 -36.53
C ARG A 373 106.65 80.81 -36.38
N LYS A 374 107.43 79.84 -35.91
CA LYS A 374 108.88 79.99 -35.76
C LYS A 374 109.57 80.23 -37.11
N SER A 375 109.15 79.49 -38.14
CA SER A 375 109.65 79.67 -39.51
C SER A 375 109.31 81.07 -40.06
N GLY A 376 108.08 81.56 -39.83
CA GLY A 376 107.67 82.91 -40.20
C GLY A 376 108.52 84.00 -39.53
N SER A 377 108.82 83.85 -38.24
CA SER A 377 109.71 84.80 -37.54
C SER A 377 111.13 84.82 -38.11
N SER A 378 111.66 83.68 -38.58
CA SER A 378 112.98 83.64 -39.23
C SER A 378 112.97 84.33 -40.60
N LEU A 379 111.86 84.25 -41.35
CA LEU A 379 111.70 84.97 -42.62
C LEU A 379 111.64 86.48 -42.43
N ASP A 380 110.95 86.98 -41.41
CA ASP A 380 110.92 88.42 -41.08
C ASP A 380 112.33 88.98 -40.79
N VAL A 381 113.14 88.22 -40.03
CA VAL A 381 114.54 88.59 -39.75
C VAL A 381 115.35 88.64 -41.05
N LEU A 382 115.22 87.61 -41.90
CA LEU A 382 115.89 87.56 -43.19
C LEU A 382 115.52 88.76 -44.08
N GLN A 383 114.24 89.12 -44.15
CA GLN A 383 113.78 90.27 -44.94
C GLN A 383 114.43 91.59 -44.47
N LYS A 384 114.60 91.76 -43.15
CA LYS A 384 115.22 92.95 -42.56
C LYS A 384 116.72 93.03 -42.87
N ASP A 385 117.42 91.91 -42.82
CA ASP A 385 118.85 91.83 -43.17
C ASP A 385 119.05 92.13 -44.67
N VAL A 386 118.20 91.57 -45.52
CA VAL A 386 118.21 91.82 -46.98
C VAL A 386 117.99 93.30 -47.29
N SER A 387 117.00 93.95 -46.65
CA SER A 387 116.76 95.40 -46.84
C SER A 387 117.96 96.25 -46.40
N SER A 388 118.67 95.83 -45.34
CA SER A 388 119.86 96.53 -44.86
C SER A 388 120.99 96.43 -45.88
N ILE A 389 121.17 95.27 -46.52
CA ILE A 389 122.16 95.08 -47.58
C ILE A 389 121.88 95.99 -48.79
N VAL A 390 120.63 96.13 -49.23
CA VAL A 390 120.26 97.05 -50.35
C VAL A 390 120.65 98.49 -50.06
N SER A 391 120.36 98.97 -48.84
CA SER A 391 120.72 100.33 -48.42
C SER A 391 122.23 100.58 -48.52
N VAL A 392 123.04 99.63 -48.04
CA VAL A 392 124.51 99.69 -48.11
C VAL A 392 125.00 99.69 -49.57
N LEU A 393 124.43 98.84 -50.43
CA LEU A 393 124.77 98.81 -51.85
C LEU A 393 124.47 100.14 -52.56
N GLY A 394 123.37 100.80 -52.21
CA GLY A 394 123.03 102.14 -52.72
C GLY A 394 124.08 103.19 -52.38
N VAL A 395 124.62 103.15 -51.15
CA VAL A 395 125.71 104.05 -50.73
C VAL A 395 127.00 103.75 -51.51
N ILE A 396 127.37 102.47 -51.67
CA ILE A 396 128.58 102.08 -52.41
C ILE A 396 128.48 102.53 -53.87
N ARG A 397 127.31 102.39 -54.50
CA ARG A 397 127.07 102.84 -55.87
C ARG A 397 127.23 104.36 -56.00
N SER A 398 126.68 105.13 -55.06
CA SER A 398 126.81 106.59 -55.02
C SER A 398 128.27 107.03 -54.88
N ILE A 399 129.04 106.37 -54.01
CA ILE A 399 130.47 106.63 -53.85
C ILE A 399 131.23 106.30 -55.14
N ALA A 400 130.93 105.17 -55.78
CA ALA A 400 131.54 104.79 -57.05
C ALA A 400 131.24 105.83 -58.14
N GLU A 401 130.02 106.34 -58.22
CA GLU A 401 129.62 107.36 -59.21
C GLU A 401 130.29 108.72 -58.96
N GLN A 402 130.36 109.16 -57.71
CA GLN A 402 131.13 110.35 -57.34
C GLN A 402 132.61 110.20 -57.67
N THR A 403 133.19 109.03 -57.38
CA THR A 403 134.60 108.73 -57.67
C THR A 403 134.86 108.75 -59.18
N ASN A 404 133.93 108.23 -59.99
CA ASN A 404 133.99 108.26 -61.46
C ASN A 404 133.95 109.70 -62.01
N LEU A 405 133.12 110.57 -61.43
CA LEU A 405 132.99 111.99 -61.81
C LEU A 405 134.22 112.81 -61.41
N LEU A 406 134.74 112.61 -60.20
CA LEU A 406 135.99 113.22 -59.74
C LEU A 406 137.17 112.84 -60.64
N ALA A 407 137.25 111.55 -60.98
CA ALA A 407 138.26 111.03 -61.89
C ALA A 407 138.14 111.63 -63.29
N LEU A 408 136.92 111.79 -63.83
CA LEU A 408 136.69 112.45 -65.12
C LEU A 408 137.15 113.91 -65.12
N ASN A 409 136.81 114.67 -64.08
CA ASN A 409 137.24 116.07 -63.96
C ASN A 409 138.77 116.19 -63.85
N ALA A 410 139.41 115.27 -63.12
CA ALA A 410 140.86 115.21 -63.03
C ALA A 410 141.52 114.86 -64.38
N ALA A 411 140.93 113.94 -65.16
CA ALA A 411 141.40 113.58 -66.49
C ALA A 411 141.29 114.76 -67.49
N ILE A 412 140.21 115.54 -67.41
CA ILE A 412 140.00 116.74 -68.24
C ILE A 412 141.06 117.80 -67.93
N GLU A 413 141.29 118.11 -66.65
CA GLU A 413 142.23 119.18 -66.29
C GLU A 413 143.69 118.76 -66.58
N ALA A 414 143.99 117.47 -66.46
CA ALA A 414 145.26 116.90 -66.90
C ALA A 414 145.49 117.03 -68.42
N ALA A 415 144.45 116.89 -69.25
CA ALA A 415 144.54 117.12 -70.69
C ALA A 415 144.77 118.60 -71.05
N ARG A 416 144.26 119.52 -70.22
CA ARG A 416 144.40 120.97 -70.39
C ARG A 416 145.80 121.49 -70.11
N ALA A 417 146.54 120.83 -69.21
CA ALA A 417 147.92 121.14 -68.86
C ALA A 417 148.96 120.68 -69.90
N GLY A 418 148.51 120.09 -71.02
CA GLY A 418 149.38 119.68 -72.12
C GLY A 418 150.49 118.71 -71.67
N GLU A 419 151.72 118.94 -72.14
CA GLU A 419 152.88 118.08 -71.86
C GLU A 419 153.17 117.89 -70.35
N ALA A 420 152.83 118.86 -69.48
CA ALA A 420 153.03 118.75 -68.04
C ALA A 420 151.97 117.88 -67.33
N GLY A 421 150.80 117.65 -67.94
CA GLY A 421 149.65 116.96 -67.32
C GLY A 421 149.55 115.46 -67.61
N ARG A 422 150.41 114.92 -68.48
CA ARG A 422 150.27 113.56 -69.02
C ARG A 422 150.28 112.44 -67.96
N GLY A 423 151.06 112.62 -66.89
CA GLY A 423 151.12 111.66 -65.78
C GLY A 423 149.85 111.64 -64.92
N PHE A 424 149.18 112.79 -64.75
CA PHE A 424 147.95 112.89 -63.98
C PHE A 424 146.75 112.31 -64.74
N ALA A 425 146.72 112.43 -66.07
CA ALA A 425 145.66 111.87 -66.90
C ALA A 425 145.55 110.34 -66.78
N VAL A 426 146.69 109.64 -66.73
CA VAL A 426 146.73 108.17 -66.63
C VAL A 426 146.16 107.69 -65.29
N VAL A 427 146.50 108.35 -64.18
CA VAL A 427 145.97 107.98 -62.86
C VAL A 427 144.47 108.26 -62.77
N ALA A 428 144.03 109.37 -63.34
CA ALA A 428 142.61 109.72 -63.39
C ALA A 428 141.78 108.70 -64.19
N ASP A 429 142.27 108.25 -65.36
CA ASP A 429 141.60 107.21 -66.14
C ASP A 429 141.56 105.86 -65.40
N GLU A 430 142.60 105.51 -64.64
CA GLU A 430 142.62 104.27 -63.84
C GLU A 430 141.62 104.31 -62.66
N VAL A 431 141.53 105.44 -61.95
CA VAL A 431 140.53 105.64 -60.88
C VAL A 431 139.11 105.59 -61.45
N ARG A 432 138.90 106.14 -62.66
CA ARG A 432 137.63 106.10 -63.37
C ARG A 432 137.23 104.66 -63.74
N ALA A 433 138.18 103.87 -64.24
CA ALA A 433 137.94 102.46 -64.55
C ALA A 433 137.58 101.63 -63.30
N LEU A 434 138.24 101.89 -62.17
CA LEU A 434 137.96 101.20 -60.90
C LEU A 434 136.59 101.55 -60.32
N ALA A 435 136.21 102.83 -60.40
CA ALA A 435 134.89 103.32 -60.02
C ALA A 435 133.79 102.68 -60.87
N SER A 436 133.99 102.59 -62.20
CA SER A 436 133.05 101.92 -63.11
C SER A 436 132.88 100.42 -62.80
N ARG A 437 133.98 99.69 -62.51
CA ARG A 437 133.90 98.28 -62.07
C ARG A 437 133.16 98.11 -60.74
N THR A 438 133.31 99.04 -59.81
CA THR A 438 132.60 99.02 -58.52
C THR A 438 131.10 99.24 -58.69
N GLN A 439 130.72 100.15 -59.59
CA GLN A 439 129.33 100.43 -59.94
C GLN A 439 128.66 99.22 -60.62
N GLN A 440 129.38 98.55 -61.52
CA GLN A 440 128.90 97.32 -62.16
C GLN A 440 128.71 96.18 -61.13
N SER A 441 129.68 95.96 -60.24
CA SER A 441 129.61 94.89 -59.24
C SER A 441 128.47 95.10 -58.24
N THR A 442 128.24 96.34 -57.79
CA THR A 442 127.10 96.67 -56.92
C THR A 442 125.75 96.47 -57.62
N GLN A 443 125.67 96.72 -58.92
CA GLN A 443 124.47 96.47 -59.72
C GLN A 443 124.19 94.97 -59.90
N GLU A 444 125.22 94.13 -60.06
CA GLU A 444 125.07 92.67 -60.09
C GLU A 444 124.60 92.11 -58.74
N ILE A 445 125.13 92.61 -57.61
CA ILE A 445 124.68 92.21 -56.27
C ILE A 445 123.25 92.67 -56.01
N GLN A 446 122.88 93.90 -56.40
CA GLN A 446 121.50 94.38 -56.31
C GLN A 446 120.53 93.44 -57.05
N GLY A 447 120.89 92.98 -58.26
CA GLY A 447 120.08 92.02 -59.00
C GLY A 447 119.95 90.65 -58.33
N MET A 448 120.94 90.20 -57.55
CA MET A 448 120.82 88.98 -56.72
C MET A 448 119.89 89.19 -55.54
N ILE A 449 119.98 90.35 -54.88
CA ILE A 449 119.12 90.71 -53.75
C ILE A 449 117.67 90.90 -54.19
N ASP A 450 117.41 91.55 -55.33
CA ASP A 450 116.05 91.73 -55.85
C ASP A 450 115.38 90.38 -56.15
N ARG A 451 116.15 89.39 -56.65
CA ARG A 451 115.65 88.00 -56.80
C ARG A 451 115.37 87.34 -55.47
N LEU A 452 116.20 87.59 -54.46
CA LEU A 452 116.02 87.04 -53.12
C LEU A 452 114.77 87.65 -52.44
N GLN A 453 114.54 88.95 -52.66
CA GLN A 453 113.37 89.69 -52.15
C GLN A 453 112.07 89.37 -52.90
N GLN A 454 112.14 88.93 -54.17
CA GLN A 454 110.99 88.38 -54.89
C GLN A 454 110.72 86.90 -54.55
N GLY A 455 111.73 86.19 -54.04
CA GLY A 455 111.65 84.78 -53.66
C GLY A 455 111.28 84.55 -52.19
N THR A 456 111.45 85.56 -51.33
CA THR A 456 110.83 85.68 -49.99
C THR A 456 109.49 86.37 -50.11
#